data_AF-A0A1E4ZM45-F1
#
_entry.id   AF-A0A1E4ZM45-F1
#
_cell.length_a   1.000
_cell.length_b   1.000
_cell.length_c   1.000
_cell.angle_alpha   90.00
_cell.angle_beta   90.00
_cell.angle_gamma   90.00
#
_symmetry.space_group_name_H-M   'P 1'
#
loop_
_entity.id
_entity.type
_entity.pdbx_description
1 polymer ?
#
loop_
_entity_poly.entity_id
_entity_poly.type
_entity_poly.pdbx_seq_one_letter_code
_entity_poly.pdbx_strand_id
1 'polypeptide(L)'
;MFWLRSVFNRVVSSIKLERQGNISIFITKDNLIQVISFLKFHSNCNYKTISDLSCTDFFISKSRFEICYQVLSYKFVNRTSIKVRVLPSESVPSISSVFSVANWFEREAFDIFGLFFESHPDLRRILTDYGFEGYPIRKDFPLCGYSEIKFDFEKRRVVCFPIQMSQELRFTISNLTRKSNVMLAKFYSFKY
;
A
#
# COMPACT_ATOMS: atom_id res chain seq x y z
N MET A 1 -6.97 17.08 19.17
CA MET A 1 -7.02 15.59 19.19
C MET A 1 -8.28 15.05 19.88
N PHE A 2 -8.63 15.52 21.08
CA PHE A 2 -9.82 15.07 21.82
C PHE A 2 -11.15 15.26 21.07
N TRP A 3 -11.27 16.34 20.31
CA TRP A 3 -12.47 16.61 19.51
C TRP A 3 -12.73 15.57 18.40
N LEU A 4 -11.71 15.22 17.59
CA LEU A 4 -11.81 14.19 16.55
C LEU A 4 -12.19 12.82 17.13
N ARG A 5 -11.65 12.48 18.30
CA ARG A 5 -11.99 11.23 18.99
C ARG A 5 -13.45 11.22 19.48
N SER A 6 -13.95 12.36 19.95
CA SER A 6 -15.36 12.51 20.37
C SER A 6 -16.30 12.34 19.18
N VAL A 7 -16.02 13.02 18.06
CA VAL A 7 -16.84 12.98 16.84
C VAL A 7 -16.87 11.57 16.23
N PHE A 8 -15.74 10.88 16.22
CA PHE A 8 -15.61 9.57 15.57
C PHE A 8 -15.57 8.38 16.52
N ASN A 9 -16.10 8.52 17.74
CA ASN A 9 -15.94 7.50 18.78
C ASN A 9 -16.47 6.11 18.38
N ARG A 10 -17.40 6.04 17.41
CA ARG A 10 -17.96 4.78 16.87
C ARG A 10 -17.20 4.22 15.66
N VAL A 11 -16.43 5.06 14.98
CA VAL A 11 -15.96 4.82 13.61
C VAL A 11 -14.45 4.59 13.57
N VAL A 12 -13.71 5.30 14.43
CA VAL A 12 -12.25 5.23 14.50
C VAL A 12 -11.84 4.19 15.53
N SER A 13 -10.99 3.24 15.11
CA SER A 13 -10.47 2.20 16.00
C SER A 13 -9.41 2.75 16.96
N SER A 14 -8.47 3.54 16.45
CA SER A 14 -7.44 4.18 17.26
C SER A 14 -6.87 5.41 16.56
N ILE A 15 -6.40 6.37 17.35
CA ILE A 15 -5.66 7.54 16.87
C ILE A 15 -4.30 7.49 17.53
N LYS A 16 -3.24 7.48 16.73
CA LYS A 16 -1.85 7.52 17.20
C LYS A 16 -1.22 8.85 16.82
N LEU A 17 -0.44 9.39 17.74
CA LEU A 17 0.48 10.47 17.45
C LEU A 17 1.84 9.83 17.20
N GLU A 18 2.33 9.99 15.99
CA GLU A 18 3.67 9.56 15.63
C GLU A 18 4.70 10.59 16.10
N ARG A 19 5.96 10.16 16.19
CA ARG A 19 7.08 11.05 16.49
C ARG A 19 7.10 12.15 15.41
N GLN A 20 7.36 13.39 15.81
CA GLN A 20 7.30 14.61 14.96
C GLN A 20 5.88 15.21 14.76
N GLY A 21 4.86 14.75 15.48
CA GLY A 21 3.54 15.42 15.50
C GLY A 21 2.59 15.01 14.38
N ASN A 22 2.95 14.02 13.57
CA ASN A 22 2.06 13.44 12.57
C ASN A 22 0.94 12.65 13.25
N ILE A 23 -0.29 12.84 12.77
CA ILE A 23 -1.47 12.13 13.28
C ILE A 23 -1.77 10.97 12.35
N SER A 24 -1.85 9.75 12.90
CA SER A 24 -2.34 8.57 12.18
C SER A 24 -3.66 8.07 12.78
N ILE A 25 -4.68 7.96 11.93
CA ILE A 25 -6.03 7.53 12.28
C ILE A 25 -6.23 6.13 11.69
N PHE A 26 -6.53 5.16 12.55
CA PHE A 26 -6.81 3.79 12.13
C PHE A 26 -8.32 3.57 12.01
N ILE A 27 -8.75 3.11 10.85
CA ILE A 27 -10.18 2.97 10.50
C ILE A 27 -10.43 1.57 9.94
N THR A 28 -11.65 1.08 10.10
CA THR A 28 -12.14 -0.10 9.38
C THR A 28 -12.48 0.25 7.93
N LYS A 29 -12.40 -0.73 7.04
CA LYS A 29 -12.66 -0.51 5.60
C LYS A 29 -14.08 0.01 5.31
N ASP A 30 -15.09 -0.47 6.04
CA ASP A 30 -16.49 -0.13 5.80
C ASP A 30 -16.78 1.36 6.02
N ASN A 31 -16.00 1.98 6.90
CA ASN A 31 -16.16 3.37 7.31
C ASN A 31 -15.29 4.35 6.52
N LEU A 32 -14.46 3.84 5.60
CA LEU A 32 -13.44 4.62 4.90
C LEU A 32 -14.04 5.78 4.09
N ILE A 33 -15.09 5.53 3.29
CA ILE A 33 -15.75 6.58 2.49
C ILE A 33 -16.34 7.66 3.39
N GLN A 34 -17.00 7.27 4.48
CA GLN A 34 -17.65 8.21 5.40
C GLN A 34 -16.64 9.14 6.06
N VAL A 35 -15.53 8.59 6.57
CA VAL A 35 -14.50 9.40 7.24
C VAL A 35 -13.78 10.30 6.24
N ILE A 36 -13.44 9.80 5.06
CA ILE A 36 -12.75 10.59 4.04
C ILE A 36 -13.65 11.73 3.53
N SER A 37 -14.93 11.46 3.31
CA SER A 37 -15.91 12.49 2.94
C SER A 37 -16.04 13.55 4.05
N PHE A 38 -16.13 13.13 5.32
CA PHE A 38 -16.16 14.06 6.44
C PHE A 38 -14.90 14.93 6.48
N LEU A 39 -13.71 14.33 6.36
CA LEU A 39 -12.45 15.07 6.40
C LEU A 39 -12.35 16.09 5.27
N LYS A 40 -12.88 15.77 4.09
CA LYS A 40 -12.90 16.70 2.95
C LYS A 40 -13.86 17.88 3.16
N PHE A 41 -15.10 17.61 3.60
CA PHE A 41 -16.17 18.61 3.62
C PHE A 41 -16.33 19.37 4.94
N HIS A 42 -15.85 18.83 6.06
CA HIS A 42 -16.06 19.45 7.36
C HIS A 42 -15.20 20.72 7.54
N SER A 43 -15.82 21.83 7.96
CA SER A 43 -15.18 23.15 8.10
C SER A 43 -13.90 23.19 8.95
N ASN A 44 -13.83 22.33 9.98
CA ASN A 44 -12.66 22.23 10.87
C ASN A 44 -11.54 21.32 10.33
N CYS A 45 -11.79 20.54 9.28
CA CYS A 45 -10.84 19.56 8.74
C CYS A 45 -10.37 19.98 7.34
N ASN A 46 -11.30 20.32 6.43
CA ASN A 46 -11.04 20.89 5.11
C ASN A 46 -9.84 20.28 4.37
N TYR A 47 -9.73 18.94 4.37
CA TYR A 47 -8.66 18.24 3.65
C TYR A 47 -8.99 18.23 2.15
N LYS A 48 -8.41 19.18 1.41
CA LYS A 48 -8.74 19.40 -0.01
C LYS A 48 -7.96 18.50 -0.95
N THR A 49 -6.81 17.98 -0.53
CA THR A 49 -5.95 17.16 -1.39
C THR A 49 -5.53 15.87 -0.70
N ILE A 50 -5.46 14.81 -1.50
CA ILE A 50 -4.70 13.61 -1.18
C ILE A 50 -3.30 13.84 -1.70
N SER A 51 -2.30 13.69 -0.82
CA SER A 51 -0.90 13.73 -1.22
C SER A 51 -0.52 12.41 -1.88
N ASP A 52 -0.70 11.29 -1.17
CA ASP A 52 -0.28 9.97 -1.63
C ASP A 52 -1.20 8.87 -1.07
N LEU A 53 -1.19 7.73 -1.76
CA LEU A 53 -1.71 6.45 -1.27
C LEU A 53 -0.54 5.49 -1.22
N SER A 54 -0.26 4.97 -0.04
CA SER A 54 0.81 3.99 0.15
C SER A 54 0.22 2.69 0.66
N CYS A 55 0.80 1.57 0.24
CA CYS A 55 0.44 0.26 0.76
C CYS A 55 1.68 -0.39 1.36
N THR A 56 1.49 -1.06 2.49
CA THR A 56 2.54 -1.79 3.19
C THR A 56 2.10 -3.24 3.40
N ASP A 57 2.99 -4.16 3.06
CA ASP A 57 2.78 -5.60 3.20
C ASP A 57 3.43 -6.11 4.49
N PHE A 58 2.59 -6.49 5.46
CA PHE A 58 2.94 -7.12 6.73
C PHE A 58 2.72 -8.64 6.62
N PHE A 59 3.72 -9.34 6.07
CA PHE A 59 3.65 -10.77 5.77
C PHE A 59 3.21 -11.68 6.95
N ILE A 60 3.61 -11.35 8.19
CA ILE A 60 3.33 -12.18 9.38
C ILE A 60 1.92 -11.90 9.97
N SER A 61 1.30 -10.77 9.60
CA SER A 61 0.05 -10.33 10.18
C SER A 61 -1.16 -10.97 9.49
N LYS A 62 -2.24 -11.24 10.24
CA LYS A 62 -3.52 -11.73 9.69
C LYS A 62 -4.10 -10.77 8.66
N SER A 63 -4.08 -9.47 8.98
CA SER A 63 -4.33 -8.41 8.01
C SER A 63 -3.01 -8.08 7.33
N ARG A 64 -2.79 -8.72 6.18
CA ARG A 64 -1.52 -8.65 5.43
C ARG A 64 -1.24 -7.23 4.94
N PHE A 65 -2.23 -6.56 4.38
CA PHE A 65 -2.04 -5.25 3.76
C PHE A 65 -2.51 -4.14 4.69
N GLU A 66 -1.72 -3.06 4.77
CA GLU A 66 -2.12 -1.79 5.40
C GLU A 66 -1.99 -0.68 4.36
N ILE A 67 -3.14 -0.10 4.01
CA ILE A 67 -3.26 1.04 3.10
C ILE A 67 -3.23 2.30 3.93
N CYS A 68 -2.38 3.25 3.55
CA CYS A 68 -2.20 4.52 4.22
C CYS A 68 -2.46 5.67 3.21
N TYR A 69 -3.57 6.37 3.43
CA TYR A 69 -3.93 7.58 2.69
C TYR A 69 -3.36 8.79 3.39
N GLN A 70 -2.56 9.58 2.68
CA GLN A 70 -2.04 10.84 3.19
C GLN A 70 -2.89 11.99 2.69
N VAL A 71 -3.55 12.69 3.61
CA VAL A 71 -4.41 13.84 3.30
C VAL A 71 -3.80 15.14 3.81
N LEU A 72 -3.95 16.20 3.02
CA LEU A 72 -3.43 17.52 3.29
C LEU A 72 -4.57 18.56 3.33
N SER A 73 -4.55 19.38 4.38
CA SER A 73 -5.41 20.56 4.52
C SER A 73 -4.58 21.82 4.34
N TYR A 74 -4.87 22.60 3.30
CA TYR A 74 -4.19 23.89 3.05
C TYR A 74 -4.59 24.96 4.07
N LYS A 75 -5.85 24.96 4.51
CA LYS A 75 -6.37 25.98 5.43
C LYS A 75 -5.67 25.94 6.79
N PHE A 76 -5.39 24.73 7.28
CA PHE A 76 -4.78 24.51 8.58
C PHE A 76 -3.32 24.05 8.51
N VAL A 77 -2.75 23.97 7.29
CA VAL A 77 -1.39 23.47 7.01
C VAL A 77 -1.11 22.17 7.77
N ASN A 78 -2.08 21.25 7.74
CA ASN A 78 -2.06 20.03 8.52
C ASN A 78 -2.06 18.80 7.61
N ARG A 79 -1.23 17.81 7.96
CA ARG A 79 -1.16 16.50 7.30
C ARG A 79 -1.67 15.43 8.24
N THR A 80 -2.41 14.48 7.70
CA THR A 80 -2.93 13.38 8.50
C THR A 80 -2.94 12.11 7.67
N SER A 81 -2.55 11.01 8.30
CA SER A 81 -2.47 9.71 7.66
C SER A 81 -3.66 8.87 8.12
N ILE A 82 -4.42 8.32 7.17
CA ILE A 82 -5.54 7.42 7.43
C ILE A 82 -5.07 6.02 7.06
N LYS A 83 -5.07 5.11 8.04
CA LYS A 83 -4.57 3.74 7.89
C LYS A 83 -5.73 2.76 7.97
N VAL A 84 -5.84 1.88 6.97
CA VAL A 84 -6.83 0.82 6.89
C VAL A 84 -6.12 -0.50 6.65
N ARG A 85 -6.48 -1.51 7.43
CA ARG A 85 -5.93 -2.85 7.33
C ARG A 85 -6.88 -3.76 6.59
N VAL A 86 -6.33 -4.56 5.69
CA VAL A 86 -7.08 -5.34 4.69
C VAL A 86 -6.47 -6.73 4.56
N LEU A 87 -7.33 -7.72 4.33
CA LEU A 87 -6.91 -9.09 4.02
C LEU A 87 -6.70 -9.25 2.50
N PRO A 88 -5.87 -10.19 2.03
CA PRO A 88 -5.56 -10.34 0.61
C PRO A 88 -6.76 -10.64 -0.30
N SER A 89 -7.78 -11.31 0.24
CA SER A 89 -9.01 -11.68 -0.48
C SER A 89 -10.10 -10.61 -0.38
N GLU A 90 -9.88 -9.56 0.41
CA GLU A 90 -10.88 -8.54 0.64
C GLU A 90 -10.71 -7.36 -0.29
N SER A 91 -11.83 -6.88 -0.78
CA SER A 91 -11.96 -5.65 -1.53
C SER A 91 -12.11 -4.44 -0.61
N VAL A 92 -11.68 -3.28 -1.09
CA VAL A 92 -11.70 -2.00 -0.37
C VAL A 92 -12.57 -1.01 -1.13
N PRO A 93 -13.44 -0.23 -0.48
CA PRO A 93 -14.18 0.81 -1.19
C PRO A 93 -13.25 1.87 -1.79
N SER A 94 -13.44 2.18 -3.08
CA SER A 94 -12.69 3.25 -3.76
C SER A 94 -13.07 4.64 -3.27
N ILE A 95 -12.09 5.55 -3.27
CA ILE A 95 -12.21 6.97 -2.90
C ILE A 95 -12.21 7.85 -4.14
N SER A 96 -12.05 7.28 -5.32
CA SER A 96 -12.10 7.99 -6.62
C SER A 96 -13.30 8.94 -6.77
N SER A 97 -14.46 8.60 -6.18
CA SER A 97 -15.67 9.44 -6.16
C SER A 97 -15.51 10.72 -5.33
N VAL A 98 -14.71 10.68 -4.26
CA VAL A 98 -14.44 11.82 -3.38
C VAL A 98 -13.22 12.59 -3.89
N PHE A 99 -12.16 11.90 -4.31
CA PHE A 99 -10.94 12.51 -4.83
C PHE A 99 -10.59 11.92 -6.19
N SER A 100 -10.68 12.74 -7.24
CA SER A 100 -10.36 12.31 -8.61
C SER A 100 -8.93 11.79 -8.75
N VAL A 101 -7.98 12.36 -8.01
CA VAL A 101 -6.57 11.93 -8.00
C VAL A 101 -6.40 10.50 -7.49
N ALA A 102 -7.30 10.02 -6.62
CA ALA A 102 -7.22 8.67 -6.06
C ALA A 102 -7.33 7.56 -7.12
N ASN A 103 -7.91 7.84 -8.30
CA ASN A 103 -8.02 6.89 -9.40
C ASN A 103 -6.64 6.30 -9.79
N TRP A 104 -5.64 7.16 -9.98
CA TRP A 104 -4.29 6.71 -10.36
C TRP A 104 -3.61 5.93 -9.25
N PHE A 105 -3.76 6.40 -8.01
CA PHE A 105 -3.18 5.79 -6.83
C PHE A 105 -3.78 4.41 -6.50
N GLU A 106 -5.09 4.25 -6.67
CA GLU A 106 -5.78 2.98 -6.47
C GLU A 106 -5.40 1.98 -7.56
N ARG A 107 -5.22 2.43 -8.81
CA ARG A 107 -4.66 1.60 -9.90
C ARG A 107 -3.23 1.17 -9.65
N GLU A 108 -2.39 2.06 -9.13
CA GLU A 108 -1.02 1.72 -8.73
C GLU A 108 -1.01 0.66 -7.63
N ALA A 109 -1.81 0.85 -6.56
CA ALA A 109 -1.91 -0.13 -5.49
C ALA A 109 -2.46 -1.47 -5.97
N PHE A 110 -3.37 -1.48 -6.94
CA PHE A 110 -3.84 -2.70 -7.60
C PHE A 110 -2.71 -3.39 -8.38
N ASP A 111 -1.98 -2.66 -9.21
CA ASP A 111 -0.93 -3.23 -10.06
C ASP A 111 0.26 -3.78 -9.26
N ILE A 112 0.63 -3.07 -8.20
CA ILE A 112 1.82 -3.41 -7.42
C ILE A 112 1.51 -4.45 -6.32
N PHE A 113 0.40 -4.27 -5.60
CA PHE A 113 0.06 -5.10 -4.43
C PHE A 113 -1.10 -6.05 -4.68
N GLY A 114 -1.87 -5.89 -5.74
CA GLY A 114 -3.04 -6.73 -6.03
C GLY A 114 -4.21 -6.47 -5.10
N LEU A 115 -4.37 -5.24 -4.65
CA LEU A 115 -5.51 -4.80 -3.86
C LEU A 115 -6.68 -4.44 -4.76
N PHE A 116 -7.84 -5.05 -4.53
CA PHE A 116 -9.05 -4.77 -5.29
C PHE A 116 -9.83 -3.60 -4.68
N PHE A 117 -10.19 -2.63 -5.52
CA PHE A 117 -11.01 -1.49 -5.14
C PHE A 117 -12.42 -1.61 -5.72
N GLU A 118 -13.44 -1.64 -4.86
CA GLU A 118 -14.85 -1.65 -5.29
C GLU A 118 -15.28 -0.27 -5.76
N SER A 119 -16.21 -0.22 -6.71
CA SER A 119 -16.75 1.02 -7.31
C SER A 119 -15.73 1.90 -8.03
N HIS A 120 -14.56 1.37 -8.38
CA HIS A 120 -13.55 2.09 -9.17
C HIS A 120 -13.96 2.15 -10.66
N PRO A 121 -13.81 3.30 -11.35
CA PRO A 121 -14.27 3.46 -12.73
C PRO A 121 -13.48 2.63 -13.76
N ASP A 122 -12.16 2.52 -13.63
CA ASP A 122 -11.29 1.76 -14.55
C ASP A 122 -10.10 1.14 -13.80
N LEU A 123 -10.32 -0.03 -13.17
CA LEU A 123 -9.26 -0.71 -12.41
C LEU A 123 -8.46 -1.63 -13.35
N ARG A 124 -7.29 -1.17 -13.76
CA ARG A 124 -6.33 -1.95 -14.57
C ARG A 124 -4.89 -1.57 -14.21
N ARG A 125 -3.96 -2.44 -14.61
CA ARG A 125 -2.52 -2.25 -14.48
C ARG A 125 -2.05 -0.97 -15.18
N ILE A 126 -0.93 -0.41 -14.71
CA ILE A 126 -0.41 0.86 -15.22
C ILE A 126 1.12 0.91 -15.27
N LEU A 127 1.81 0.32 -14.29
CA LEU A 127 3.27 0.29 -14.19
C LEU A 127 3.86 -0.99 -14.78
N THR A 128 3.20 -2.13 -14.61
CA THR A 128 3.70 -3.41 -15.10
C THR A 128 3.41 -3.62 -16.58
N ASP A 129 4.20 -4.51 -17.20
CA ASP A 129 3.98 -4.90 -18.60
C ASP A 129 2.62 -5.59 -18.78
N TYR A 130 2.07 -5.53 -19.99
CA TYR A 130 0.71 -6.00 -20.29
C TYR A 130 0.49 -7.47 -19.93
N GLY A 131 1.50 -8.31 -20.16
CA GLY A 131 1.48 -9.75 -19.88
C GLY A 131 2.10 -10.15 -18.53
N PHE A 132 2.38 -9.19 -17.64
CA PHE A 132 3.09 -9.48 -16.40
C PHE A 132 2.27 -10.37 -15.46
N GLU A 133 2.88 -11.38 -14.84
CA GLU A 133 2.19 -12.25 -13.88
C GLU A 133 2.73 -12.01 -12.46
N GLY A 134 1.83 -11.68 -11.54
CA GLY A 134 2.17 -11.39 -10.14
C GLY A 134 2.12 -9.90 -9.78
N TYR A 135 2.64 -9.60 -8.58
CA TYR A 135 2.53 -8.31 -7.90
C TYR A 135 3.90 -7.94 -7.30
N PRO A 136 4.67 -7.02 -7.92
CA PRO A 136 6.11 -6.88 -7.67
C PRO A 136 6.54 -6.53 -6.24
N ILE A 137 5.78 -5.71 -5.50
CA ILE A 137 6.21 -5.22 -4.17
C ILE A 137 5.67 -6.11 -3.03
N ARG A 138 4.97 -7.20 -3.36
CA ARG A 138 4.66 -8.23 -2.36
C ARG A 138 5.96 -8.85 -1.84
N LYS A 139 6.02 -9.13 -0.54
CA LYS A 139 7.22 -9.70 0.09
C LYS A 139 7.58 -11.11 -0.39
N ASP A 140 6.63 -11.80 -1.03
CA ASP A 140 6.82 -13.14 -1.58
C ASP A 140 7.42 -13.10 -2.99
N PHE A 141 7.40 -11.94 -3.65
CA PHE A 141 7.84 -11.81 -5.03
C PHE A 141 9.38 -11.70 -5.09
N PRO A 142 10.05 -12.50 -5.94
CA PRO A 142 11.51 -12.44 -6.06
C PRO A 142 11.94 -11.13 -6.70
N LEU A 143 13.07 -10.56 -6.25
CA LEU A 143 13.56 -9.27 -6.74
C LEU A 143 13.78 -9.24 -8.26
N CYS A 144 14.27 -10.34 -8.85
CA CYS A 144 14.50 -10.46 -10.29
C CYS A 144 13.22 -10.76 -11.10
N GLY A 145 12.12 -11.12 -10.44
CA GLY A 145 10.95 -11.69 -11.11
C GLY A 145 11.17 -13.11 -11.63
N TYR A 146 10.23 -13.59 -12.45
CA TYR A 146 10.22 -14.96 -12.97
C TYR A 146 10.66 -15.06 -14.44
N SER A 147 10.51 -13.97 -15.20
CA SER A 147 10.73 -13.95 -16.64
C SER A 147 11.72 -12.87 -17.04
N GLU A 148 12.55 -13.19 -18.03
CA GLU A 148 13.43 -12.27 -18.72
C GLU A 148 13.01 -12.14 -20.18
N ILE A 149 13.44 -11.05 -20.84
CA ILE A 149 13.07 -10.74 -22.20
C ILE A 149 14.31 -10.85 -23.09
N LYS A 150 14.23 -11.65 -24.16
CA LYS A 150 15.31 -11.83 -25.15
C LYS A 150 14.78 -11.65 -26.57
N PHE A 151 15.61 -11.13 -27.47
CA PHE A 151 15.28 -11.08 -28.90
C PHE A 151 15.62 -12.42 -29.55
N ASP A 152 14.65 -13.04 -30.21
CA ASP A 152 14.82 -14.29 -30.94
C ASP A 152 15.00 -13.97 -32.43
N PHE A 153 16.18 -14.26 -32.98
CA PHE A 153 16.51 -13.97 -34.38
C PHE A 153 15.73 -14.85 -35.37
N GLU A 154 15.39 -16.09 -35.00
CA GLU A 154 14.64 -17.00 -35.87
C GLU A 154 13.20 -16.50 -36.02
N LYS A 155 12.57 -16.14 -34.89
CA LYS A 155 11.20 -15.63 -34.88
C LYS A 155 11.09 -14.14 -35.19
N ARG A 156 12.22 -13.43 -35.29
CA ARG A 156 12.35 -11.97 -35.50
C ARG A 156 11.45 -11.16 -34.56
N ARG A 157 11.30 -11.61 -33.30
CA ARG A 157 10.45 -10.97 -32.30
C ARG A 157 11.05 -11.10 -30.91
N VAL A 158 10.56 -10.27 -30.01
CA VAL A 158 10.88 -10.32 -28.59
C VAL A 158 10.09 -11.45 -27.93
N VAL A 159 10.76 -12.29 -27.14
CA VAL A 159 10.17 -13.47 -26.47
C VAL A 159 10.53 -13.44 -24.98
N CYS A 160 9.57 -13.83 -24.14
CA CYS A 160 9.76 -13.99 -22.70
C CYS A 160 10.27 -15.41 -22.39
N PHE A 161 11.36 -15.50 -21.64
CA PHE A 161 11.98 -16.75 -21.18
C PHE A 161 11.97 -16.81 -19.65
N PRO A 162 12.03 -18.00 -19.02
CA PRO A 162 12.30 -18.08 -17.59
C PRO A 162 13.67 -17.48 -17.27
N ILE A 163 13.78 -16.78 -16.15
CA ILE A 163 14.99 -16.03 -15.82
C ILE A 163 16.21 -16.94 -15.61
N GLN A 164 17.35 -16.57 -16.21
CA GLN A 164 18.62 -17.27 -16.06
C GLN A 164 19.73 -16.26 -15.82
N MET A 165 20.13 -16.09 -14.55
CA MET A 165 21.16 -15.13 -14.17
C MET A 165 22.55 -15.75 -14.26
N SER A 166 23.49 -15.05 -14.90
CA SER A 166 24.91 -15.44 -14.91
C SER A 166 25.56 -15.32 -13.52
N GLN A 167 25.06 -14.39 -12.70
CA GLN A 167 25.47 -14.19 -11.32
C GLN A 167 24.23 -14.08 -10.43
N GLU A 168 24.19 -14.88 -9.36
CA GLU A 168 23.13 -14.83 -8.36
C GLU A 168 23.18 -13.54 -7.52
N LEU A 169 22.00 -13.11 -7.06
CA LEU A 169 21.86 -12.00 -6.11
C LEU A 169 22.55 -12.31 -4.79
N ARG A 170 23.49 -11.46 -4.39
CA ARG A 170 24.18 -11.57 -3.09
C ARG A 170 23.53 -10.64 -2.08
N PHE A 171 22.87 -11.21 -1.07
CA PHE A 171 22.37 -10.45 0.08
C PHE A 171 23.43 -10.41 1.17
N THR A 172 24.04 -9.24 1.38
CA THR A 172 24.94 -9.01 2.52
C THR A 172 24.13 -8.53 3.72
N ILE A 173 23.86 -9.42 4.66
CA ILE A 173 23.29 -9.03 5.96
C ILE A 173 24.48 -8.82 6.89
N SER A 174 24.85 -7.56 7.13
CA SER A 174 25.79 -7.24 8.20
C SER A 174 25.11 -7.55 9.54
N ASN A 175 25.71 -8.43 10.35
CA ASN A 175 25.24 -8.75 11.70
C ASN A 175 25.38 -7.52 12.62
N LEU A 176 24.46 -6.56 12.52
CA LEU A 176 24.39 -5.39 13.38
C LEU A 176 23.15 -5.54 14.28
N THR A 177 23.36 -6.10 15.47
CA THR A 177 22.33 -6.11 16.51
C THR A 177 22.47 -4.88 17.40
N ARG A 178 21.47 -3.98 17.43
CA ARG A 178 21.31 -3.01 18.52
C ARG A 178 20.27 -3.55 19.51
N LYS A 179 20.72 -3.88 20.72
CA LYS A 179 19.89 -4.30 21.86
C LYS A 179 18.93 -3.19 22.28
N SER A 180 17.62 -3.46 22.25
CA SER A 180 16.70 -3.14 23.35
C SER A 180 15.43 -3.98 23.24
N ASN A 181 15.40 -5.01 24.10
CA ASN A 181 14.30 -5.82 24.61
C ASN A 181 13.44 -6.62 23.60
N VAL A 182 13.91 -7.85 23.40
CA VAL A 182 13.27 -9.01 22.74
C VAL A 182 13.40 -9.04 21.21
N MET A 183 14.40 -9.78 20.74
CA MET A 183 14.55 -10.26 19.36
C MET A 183 14.52 -11.78 19.34
N LEU A 184 13.62 -12.34 18.55
CA LEU A 184 13.69 -13.72 18.07
C LEU A 184 13.99 -13.66 16.57
N ALA A 185 15.19 -14.11 16.20
CA ALA A 185 15.49 -14.43 14.80
C ALA A 185 14.89 -15.80 14.50
N LYS A 186 13.70 -15.84 13.89
CA LYS A 186 13.25 -17.06 13.20
C LYS A 186 13.63 -16.94 11.73
N PHE A 187 14.67 -17.68 11.37
CA PHE A 187 14.99 -18.02 10.00
C PHE A 187 13.80 -18.77 9.38
N TYR A 188 13.18 -18.21 8.34
CA TYR A 188 12.50 -19.04 7.36
C TYR A 188 13.49 -19.24 6.22
N SER A 189 14.20 -20.36 6.28
CA SER A 189 14.83 -20.94 5.10
C SER A 189 13.70 -21.45 4.21
N PHE A 190 13.28 -20.65 3.24
CA PHE A 190 12.47 -21.17 2.14
C PHE A 190 13.42 -21.95 1.23
N LYS A 191 13.46 -23.27 1.42
CA LYS A 191 13.93 -24.18 0.38
C LYS A 191 12.87 -24.18 -0.73
N TYR A 192 13.34 -24.00 -1.96
CA TYR A 192 12.58 -24.09 -3.21
C TYR A 192 11.76 -25.38 -3.28
#